data_AF-A0A2E9MY80-F1
#
_entry.id   AF-A0A2E9MY80-F1
#
_cell.length_a   1.000
_cell.length_b   1.000
_cell.length_c   1.000
_cell.angle_alpha   90.00
_cell.angle_beta   90.00
_cell.angle_gamma   90.00
#
_symmetry.space_group_name_H-M   'P 1'
#
loop_
_entity.id
_entity.type
_entity.pdbx_description
1 polymer ?
#
loop_
_entity_poly.entity_id
_entity_poly.type
_entity_poly.pdbx_seq_one_letter_code
_entity_poly.pdbx_strand_id
1 'polypeptide(L)'
;MKYALIAAAMLPGLAAAQERVGDFALIDQVGYHHSMSYLDDHEAVAFLVQAVDSDATEAALPAFTALKAKYDAKGVEFLMINAMGLENREAVAAEVAQYGVDIPVLMDDHRVISEAMGISHTGQVLIFDPNRFTVQYRGSVEGAKAALTEILAGDAVSTPEIAVAGAQIVYEKTPVPSYVADIAPVLAEQCAACHREGGVAPFAMDSHAMVQGWSPMIREVLMTKRMPPGAIDGHIGEFMNDRLIEEQDVRNIIAWAEAGAPKDGDEDPLTQLTWPETKWAYGEPDMVLDIPATTVPATGNGVFVNVEVAFDMPEDRWMKGSQIIAGDRAALHHTVNRLDFPDEERRRGFLRGPGNPDKANIAAYIPGFVQEMNPADTGGLIKAGSVLHLNMHYTPYGKETTDNSQVGVWFYPEDEPPAERMSGQCACIFPFNWTDIPPNDSAFEQVQTISIDREAHLHSFTPHMHFRGKYMRFY
;
A
#
# COMPACT_ATOMS: atom_id res chain seq x y z
N MET A 1 -52.88 40.19 41.56
CA MET A 1 -53.19 39.39 40.36
C MET A 1 -51.90 38.69 39.95
N LYS A 2 -51.89 37.36 39.98
CA LYS A 2 -50.74 36.50 39.68
C LYS A 2 -50.47 36.51 38.18
N TYR A 3 -49.23 36.74 37.77
CA TYR A 3 -48.66 36.14 36.56
C TYR A 3 -47.19 35.83 36.83
N ALA A 4 -46.92 34.55 37.12
CA ALA A 4 -45.59 33.98 37.06
C ALA A 4 -45.35 33.54 35.61
N LEU A 5 -44.40 34.17 34.91
CA LEU A 5 -43.86 33.63 33.67
C LEU A 5 -42.90 32.50 34.03
N ILE A 6 -43.28 31.27 33.70
CA ILE A 6 -42.36 30.13 33.65
C ILE A 6 -41.63 30.26 32.31
N ALA A 7 -40.37 30.70 32.34
CA ALA A 7 -39.47 30.57 31.20
C ALA A 7 -38.99 29.12 31.16
N ALA A 8 -39.52 28.34 30.22
CA ALA A 8 -38.99 27.02 29.90
C ALA A 8 -37.62 27.21 29.23
N ALA A 9 -36.55 26.97 29.99
CA ALA A 9 -35.22 26.85 29.42
C ALA A 9 -35.17 25.55 28.60
N MET A 10 -35.22 25.68 27.26
CA MET A 10 -34.82 24.59 26.37
C MET A 10 -33.30 24.42 26.53
N LEU A 11 -32.90 23.37 27.24
CA LEU A 11 -31.53 22.87 27.16
C LEU A 11 -31.35 22.28 25.77
N PRO A 12 -30.39 22.74 24.95
CA PRO A 12 -30.03 22.03 23.74
C PRO A 12 -29.49 20.65 24.17
N GLY A 13 -30.12 19.58 23.66
CA GLY A 13 -29.55 18.26 23.75
C GLY A 13 -28.18 18.30 23.07
N LEU A 14 -27.12 18.13 23.85
CA LEU A 14 -25.81 17.77 23.32
C LEU A 14 -25.99 16.39 22.71
N ALA A 15 -26.34 16.33 21.42
CA ALA A 15 -26.00 15.17 20.63
C ALA A 15 -24.48 15.04 20.76
N ALA A 16 -24.01 14.00 21.45
CA ALA A 16 -22.61 13.63 21.39
C ALA A 16 -22.29 13.52 19.89
N ALA A 17 -21.46 14.43 19.38
CA ALA A 17 -21.05 14.37 17.98
C ALA A 17 -20.42 12.99 17.79
N GLN A 18 -20.93 12.20 16.85
CA GLN A 18 -20.35 10.91 16.53
C GLN A 18 -18.87 11.14 16.18
N GLU A 19 -17.98 10.44 16.89
CA GLU A 19 -16.55 10.58 16.71
C GLU A 19 -16.18 10.09 15.30
N ARG A 20 -15.56 10.98 14.52
CA ARG A 20 -15.11 10.67 13.17
C ARG A 20 -13.71 10.07 13.26
N VAL A 21 -13.59 8.79 12.90
CA VAL A 21 -12.33 8.03 12.87
C VAL A 21 -11.51 8.42 11.63
N GLY A 22 -12.22 8.66 10.51
CA GLY A 22 -11.61 8.75 9.18
C GLY A 22 -11.57 7.39 8.49
N ASP A 23 -11.23 7.39 7.20
CA ASP A 23 -11.00 6.15 6.46
C ASP A 23 -9.76 5.43 7.01
N PHE A 24 -9.78 4.11 6.97
CA PHE A 24 -8.65 3.29 7.37
C PHE A 24 -8.61 1.96 6.63
N ALA A 25 -7.46 1.31 6.69
CA ALA A 25 -7.29 -0.04 6.20
C ALA A 25 -6.45 -0.90 7.14
N LEU A 26 -6.84 -2.16 7.28
CA LEU A 26 -6.15 -3.16 8.10
C LEU A 26 -5.95 -4.44 7.28
N ILE A 27 -4.96 -5.22 7.68
CA ILE A 27 -4.75 -6.57 7.18
C ILE A 27 -5.41 -7.55 8.17
N ASP A 28 -6.04 -8.60 7.67
CA ASP A 28 -6.65 -9.62 8.53
C ASP A 28 -5.65 -10.70 8.98
N GLN A 29 -6.14 -11.62 9.81
CA GLN A 29 -5.35 -12.71 10.38
C GLN A 29 -4.75 -13.69 9.33
N VAL A 30 -5.13 -13.59 8.06
CA VAL A 30 -4.59 -14.44 6.98
C VAL A 30 -3.87 -13.65 5.89
N GLY A 31 -3.74 -12.32 6.05
CA GLY A 31 -2.99 -11.45 5.15
C GLY A 31 -3.83 -10.68 4.13
N TYR A 32 -5.17 -10.69 4.19
CA TYR A 32 -5.99 -9.92 3.26
C TYR A 32 -6.16 -8.47 3.71
N HIS A 33 -6.05 -7.55 2.75
CA HIS A 33 -6.25 -6.12 2.96
C HIS A 33 -7.73 -5.74 2.92
N HIS A 34 -8.19 -5.02 3.94
CA HIS A 34 -9.56 -4.52 4.09
C HIS A 34 -9.53 -2.99 4.25
N SER A 35 -10.10 -2.26 3.28
CA SER A 35 -10.28 -0.81 3.36
C SER A 35 -11.74 -0.48 3.61
N MET A 36 -12.00 0.44 4.54
CA MET A 36 -13.37 0.86 4.86
C MET A 36 -14.03 1.60 3.70
N SER A 37 -13.26 2.35 2.91
CA SER A 37 -13.76 2.98 1.68
C SER A 37 -14.31 1.99 0.64
N TYR A 38 -13.92 0.72 0.67
CA TYR A 38 -14.46 -0.31 -0.24
C TYR A 38 -15.79 -0.90 0.22
N LEU A 39 -16.27 -0.49 1.41
CA LEU A 39 -17.54 -0.88 1.98
C LEU A 39 -18.55 0.27 1.93
N ASP A 40 -18.35 1.24 1.03
CA ASP A 40 -19.23 2.42 0.87
C ASP A 40 -20.64 2.07 0.34
N ASP A 41 -20.80 0.86 -0.21
CA ASP A 41 -22.08 0.26 -0.60
C ASP A 41 -22.81 -0.45 0.56
N HIS A 42 -22.22 -0.48 1.76
CA HIS A 42 -22.85 -1.03 2.96
C HIS A 42 -23.48 0.07 3.83
N GLU A 43 -24.61 -0.26 4.45
CA GLU A 43 -25.29 0.60 5.42
C GLU A 43 -24.51 0.69 6.73
N ALA A 44 -23.78 -0.36 7.11
CA ALA A 44 -22.95 -0.41 8.29
C ALA A 44 -21.90 -1.53 8.25
N VAL A 45 -20.85 -1.39 9.06
CA VAL A 45 -19.87 -2.45 9.37
C VAL A 45 -19.94 -2.74 10.86
N ALA A 46 -20.23 -3.97 11.23
CA ALA A 46 -20.26 -4.44 12.61
C ALA A 46 -18.93 -5.13 12.96
N PHE A 47 -18.28 -4.65 14.01
CA PHE A 47 -17.04 -5.22 14.54
C PHE A 47 -17.28 -5.92 15.87
N LEU A 48 -16.79 -7.14 16.03
CA LEU A 48 -16.60 -7.76 17.34
C LEU A 48 -15.12 -7.65 17.76
N VAL A 49 -14.87 -7.09 18.94
CA VAL A 49 -13.51 -6.96 19.48
C VAL A 49 -13.03 -8.32 19.93
N GLN A 50 -12.06 -8.86 19.19
CA GLN A 50 -11.42 -10.14 19.44
C GLN A 50 -10.12 -9.93 20.22
N ALA A 51 -9.81 -10.88 21.08
CA ALA A 51 -8.49 -11.06 21.68
C ALA A 51 -8.28 -12.55 21.95
N VAL A 52 -7.04 -13.00 21.81
CA VAL A 52 -6.68 -14.40 22.07
C VAL A 52 -6.94 -14.75 23.54
N ASP A 53 -7.53 -15.93 23.77
CA ASP A 53 -7.91 -16.45 25.09
C ASP A 53 -8.93 -15.57 25.83
N SER A 54 -9.81 -14.90 25.08
CA SER A 54 -10.83 -14.02 25.66
C SER A 54 -12.19 -14.71 25.85
N ASP A 55 -12.51 -15.06 27.10
CA ASP A 55 -13.84 -15.56 27.50
C ASP A 55 -14.99 -14.67 27.01
N ALA A 56 -14.78 -13.34 27.01
CA ALA A 56 -15.77 -12.37 26.59
C ALA A 56 -16.02 -12.40 25.07
N THR A 57 -14.97 -12.61 24.28
CA THR A 57 -15.08 -12.79 22.83
C THR A 57 -15.81 -14.09 22.51
N GLU A 58 -15.38 -15.19 23.12
CA GLU A 58 -16.00 -16.51 22.92
C GLU A 58 -17.50 -16.50 23.32
N ALA A 59 -17.84 -15.83 24.42
CA ALA A 59 -19.23 -15.71 24.87
C ALA A 59 -20.09 -14.84 23.93
N ALA A 60 -19.52 -13.81 23.31
CA ALA A 60 -20.25 -12.91 22.41
C ALA A 60 -20.46 -13.51 21.00
N LEU A 61 -19.54 -14.39 20.58
CA LEU A 61 -19.43 -14.83 19.19
C LEU A 61 -20.69 -15.56 18.64
N PRO A 62 -21.37 -16.47 19.38
CA PRO A 62 -22.58 -17.12 18.88
C PRO A 62 -23.70 -16.12 18.56
N ALA A 63 -23.88 -15.12 19.42
CA ALA A 63 -24.89 -14.07 19.22
C ALA A 63 -24.50 -13.13 18.08
N PHE A 64 -23.22 -12.78 17.96
CA PHE A 64 -22.71 -11.95 16.87
C PHE A 64 -22.87 -12.65 15.51
N THR A 65 -22.61 -13.95 15.45
CA THR A 65 -22.82 -14.79 14.26
C THR A 65 -24.30 -14.85 13.87
N ALA A 66 -25.20 -14.91 14.87
CA ALA A 66 -26.64 -14.83 14.61
C ALA A 66 -27.08 -13.45 14.07
N LEU A 67 -26.37 -12.36 14.41
CA LEU A 67 -26.59 -11.06 13.78
C LEU A 67 -26.12 -11.08 12.32
N LYS A 68 -24.93 -11.62 12.02
CA LYS A 68 -24.46 -11.79 10.64
C LYS A 68 -25.50 -12.51 9.80
N ALA A 69 -25.94 -13.70 10.22
CA ALA A 69 -26.96 -14.46 9.51
C ALA A 69 -28.29 -13.70 9.25
N LYS A 70 -28.60 -12.69 10.06
CA LYS A 70 -29.83 -11.90 9.95
C LYS A 70 -29.69 -10.62 9.13
N TYR A 71 -28.52 -9.98 9.16
CA TYR A 71 -28.32 -8.61 8.64
C TYR A 71 -27.33 -8.53 7.48
N ASP A 72 -26.54 -9.56 7.21
CA ASP A 72 -25.55 -9.61 6.12
C ASP A 72 -26.19 -9.29 4.76
N ALA A 73 -27.23 -10.03 4.38
CA ALA A 73 -28.01 -9.78 3.16
C ALA A 73 -28.81 -8.45 3.14
N LYS A 74 -28.71 -7.64 4.18
CA LYS A 74 -29.33 -6.31 4.29
C LYS A 74 -28.33 -5.17 4.20
N GLY A 75 -27.10 -5.44 3.75
CA GLY A 75 -26.06 -4.44 3.58
C GLY A 75 -25.30 -4.12 4.87
N VAL A 76 -25.15 -5.09 5.77
CA VAL A 76 -24.30 -4.95 6.96
C VAL A 76 -23.12 -5.91 6.85
N GLU A 77 -21.91 -5.38 6.81
CA GLU A 77 -20.68 -6.19 6.80
C GLU A 77 -20.31 -6.60 8.23
N PHE A 78 -19.78 -7.81 8.42
CA PHE A 78 -19.43 -8.34 9.74
C PHE A 78 -17.97 -8.76 9.78
N LEU A 79 -17.21 -8.10 10.65
CA LEU A 79 -15.78 -8.33 10.86
C LEU A 79 -15.51 -8.50 12.36
N MET A 80 -14.37 -9.08 12.69
CA MET A 80 -13.76 -8.97 14.00
C MET A 80 -12.57 -8.00 13.93
N ILE A 81 -12.15 -7.46 15.06
CA ILE A 81 -10.96 -6.61 15.15
C ILE A 81 -10.16 -6.99 16.40
N ASN A 82 -8.85 -7.19 16.25
CA ASN A 82 -7.93 -7.39 17.34
C ASN A 82 -7.22 -6.08 17.67
N ALA A 83 -7.45 -5.57 18.88
CA ALA A 83 -6.96 -4.28 19.36
C ALA A 83 -5.75 -4.37 20.30
N MET A 84 -5.13 -5.56 20.39
CA MET A 84 -4.12 -5.87 21.40
C MET A 84 -2.71 -5.40 21.02
N GLY A 85 -2.41 -5.29 19.72
CA GLY A 85 -1.09 -4.91 19.21
C GLY A 85 0.02 -5.84 19.69
N LEU A 86 -0.18 -7.14 19.48
CA LEU A 86 0.75 -8.19 19.89
C LEU A 86 1.49 -8.82 18.71
N GLU A 87 1.19 -8.42 17.47
CA GLU A 87 1.83 -8.94 16.25
C GLU A 87 1.75 -10.47 16.16
N ASN A 88 0.70 -11.07 16.73
CA ASN A 88 0.58 -12.51 16.94
C ASN A 88 -0.44 -13.16 15.99
N ARG A 89 -0.30 -12.85 14.70
CA ARG A 89 -1.28 -13.19 13.67
C ARG A 89 -1.58 -14.70 13.59
N GLU A 90 -0.57 -15.56 13.78
CA GLU A 90 -0.76 -17.02 13.77
C GLU A 90 -1.57 -17.51 14.97
N ALA A 91 -1.41 -16.88 16.13
CA ALA A 91 -2.21 -17.22 17.32
C ALA A 91 -3.68 -16.84 17.10
N VAL A 92 -3.93 -15.65 16.52
CA VAL A 92 -5.27 -15.22 16.13
C VAL A 92 -5.86 -16.17 15.10
N ALA A 93 -5.13 -16.52 14.03
CA ALA A 93 -5.59 -17.45 13.01
C ALA A 93 -5.92 -18.85 13.58
N ALA A 94 -5.09 -19.35 14.48
CA ALA A 94 -5.30 -20.64 15.14
C ALA A 94 -6.55 -20.65 16.04
N GLU A 95 -6.86 -19.52 16.68
CA GLU A 95 -8.05 -19.38 17.52
C GLU A 95 -9.33 -19.22 16.67
N VAL A 96 -9.29 -18.40 15.61
CA VAL A 96 -10.40 -18.25 14.66
C VAL A 96 -10.78 -19.59 14.02
N ALA A 97 -9.79 -20.43 13.72
CA ALA A 97 -10.05 -21.79 13.23
C ALA A 97 -10.84 -22.66 14.25
N GLN A 98 -10.68 -22.43 15.55
CA GLN A 98 -11.40 -23.13 16.62
C GLN A 98 -12.82 -22.60 16.80
N TYR A 99 -13.04 -21.30 16.53
CA TYR A 99 -14.36 -20.69 16.57
C TYR A 99 -15.34 -21.29 15.56
N GLY A 100 -14.84 -21.77 14.42
CA GLY A 100 -15.67 -22.37 13.37
C GLY A 100 -16.59 -21.36 12.66
N VAL A 101 -16.18 -20.09 12.59
CA VAL A 101 -16.91 -19.00 11.92
C VAL A 101 -16.12 -18.49 10.71
N ASP A 102 -16.84 -18.00 9.71
CA ASP A 102 -16.26 -17.32 8.54
C ASP A 102 -16.42 -15.80 8.71
N ILE A 103 -15.67 -15.26 9.67
CA ILE A 103 -15.61 -13.83 9.99
C ILE A 103 -14.13 -13.48 10.16
N PRO A 104 -13.54 -12.64 9.29
CA PRO A 104 -12.13 -12.27 9.39
C PRO A 104 -11.89 -11.36 10.61
N VAL A 105 -10.69 -11.43 11.17
CA VAL A 105 -10.20 -10.59 12.26
C VAL A 105 -9.19 -9.61 11.69
N LEU A 106 -9.55 -8.33 11.67
CA LEU A 106 -8.63 -7.26 11.30
C LEU A 106 -7.59 -7.07 12.42
N MET A 107 -6.31 -7.00 12.05
CA MET A 107 -5.19 -6.82 12.96
C MET A 107 -4.83 -5.33 13.06
N ASP A 108 -5.11 -4.68 14.18
CA ASP A 108 -4.70 -3.29 14.45
C ASP A 108 -3.46 -3.26 15.34
N ASP A 109 -2.32 -3.64 14.77
CA ASP A 109 -1.06 -3.76 15.51
C ASP A 109 -0.51 -2.40 15.98
N HIS A 110 -0.78 -1.32 15.22
CA HIS A 110 -0.49 0.06 15.62
C HIS A 110 -1.36 0.53 16.81
N ARG A 111 -2.50 -0.13 17.05
CA ARG A 111 -3.53 0.22 18.06
C ARG A 111 -4.20 1.59 17.88
N VAL A 112 -3.88 2.30 16.80
CA VAL A 112 -4.38 3.65 16.51
C VAL A 112 -5.84 3.63 16.08
N ILE A 113 -6.21 2.66 15.24
CA ILE A 113 -7.58 2.58 14.70
C ILE A 113 -8.55 2.18 15.81
N SER A 114 -8.17 1.22 16.64
CA SER A 114 -8.97 0.76 17.78
C SER A 114 -9.15 1.86 18.82
N GLU A 115 -8.08 2.62 19.11
CA GLU A 115 -8.15 3.79 19.99
C GLU A 115 -9.10 4.85 19.41
N ALA A 116 -8.97 5.19 18.13
CA ALA A 116 -9.83 6.17 17.46
C ALA A 116 -11.29 5.71 17.35
N MET A 117 -11.53 4.40 17.22
CA MET A 117 -12.86 3.80 17.23
C MET A 117 -13.46 3.77 18.65
N GLY A 118 -12.69 4.06 19.70
CA GLY A 118 -13.16 4.01 21.10
C GLY A 118 -13.41 2.58 21.59
N ILE A 119 -12.68 1.61 21.06
CA ILE A 119 -12.66 0.25 21.60
C ILE A 119 -12.17 0.31 23.05
N SER A 120 -12.81 -0.39 23.97
CA SER A 120 -12.43 -0.32 25.39
C SER A 120 -12.41 -1.66 26.10
N HIS A 121 -13.06 -2.68 25.55
CA HIS A 121 -13.16 -3.99 26.17
C HIS A 121 -13.18 -5.10 25.13
N THR A 122 -12.67 -6.27 25.49
CA THR A 122 -12.80 -7.50 24.69
C THR A 122 -14.26 -7.98 24.63
N GLY A 123 -14.67 -8.63 23.53
CA GLY A 123 -16.06 -9.05 23.31
C GLY A 123 -17.06 -7.91 23.10
N GLN A 124 -16.59 -6.66 23.03
CA GLN A 124 -17.41 -5.49 22.69
C GLN A 124 -17.81 -5.52 21.22
N VAL A 125 -19.01 -5.05 20.89
CA VAL A 125 -19.45 -4.83 19.50
C VAL A 125 -19.44 -3.35 19.19
N LEU A 126 -18.96 -2.99 18.00
CA LEU A 126 -19.02 -1.65 17.45
C LEU A 126 -19.82 -1.67 16.13
N ILE A 127 -20.55 -0.59 15.85
CA ILE A 127 -21.16 -0.37 14.53
C ILE A 127 -20.57 0.89 13.95
N PHE A 128 -19.96 0.75 12.78
CA PHE A 128 -19.28 1.78 12.03
C PHE A 128 -20.05 2.13 10.76
N ASP A 129 -20.11 3.41 10.43
CA ASP A 129 -20.67 3.94 9.20
C ASP A 129 -19.53 4.12 8.18
N PRO A 130 -19.44 3.28 7.13
CA PRO A 130 -18.37 3.35 6.15
C PRO A 130 -18.48 4.56 5.21
N ASN A 131 -19.65 5.21 5.13
CA ASN A 131 -19.87 6.39 4.30
C ASN A 131 -19.45 7.68 5.02
N ARG A 132 -19.60 7.72 6.34
CA ARG A 132 -19.26 8.90 7.18
C ARG A 132 -17.97 8.74 7.97
N PHE A 133 -17.46 7.51 8.05
CA PHE A 133 -16.32 7.11 8.86
C PHE A 133 -16.49 7.44 10.35
N THR A 134 -17.66 7.09 10.88
CA THR A 134 -18.05 7.38 12.27
C THR A 134 -18.50 6.12 12.99
N VAL A 135 -18.19 6.00 14.27
CA VAL A 135 -18.75 4.94 15.12
C VAL A 135 -20.13 5.39 15.62
N GLN A 136 -21.15 4.59 15.33
CA GLN A 136 -22.54 4.87 15.69
C GLN A 136 -22.99 4.12 16.95
N TYR A 137 -22.35 3.00 17.28
CA TYR A 137 -22.66 2.19 18.45
C TYR A 137 -21.43 1.52 19.03
N ARG A 138 -21.38 1.36 20.36
CA ARG A 138 -20.39 0.59 21.13
C ARG A 138 -21.07 -0.13 22.29
N GLY A 139 -20.94 -1.45 22.41
CA GLY A 139 -21.45 -2.16 23.59
C GLY A 139 -21.73 -3.63 23.39
N SER A 140 -22.81 -4.12 24.01
CA SER A 140 -23.19 -5.54 23.94
C SER A 140 -23.78 -5.93 22.58
N VAL A 141 -23.80 -7.23 22.29
CA VAL A 141 -24.42 -7.77 21.06
C VAL A 141 -25.92 -7.47 20.98
N GLU A 142 -26.66 -7.52 22.10
CA GLU A 142 -28.09 -7.21 22.11
C GLU A 142 -28.37 -5.73 21.82
N GLY A 143 -27.52 -4.81 22.30
CA GLY A 143 -27.65 -3.40 21.91
C GLY A 143 -27.29 -3.17 20.45
N ALA A 144 -26.29 -3.88 19.92
CA ALA A 144 -25.93 -3.80 18.51
C ALA A 144 -27.10 -4.19 17.60
N LYS A 145 -27.86 -5.22 17.97
CA LYS A 145 -29.08 -5.63 17.27
C LYS A 145 -30.14 -4.52 17.22
N ALA A 146 -30.33 -3.78 18.31
CA ALA A 146 -31.24 -2.64 18.35
C ALA A 146 -30.74 -1.53 17.43
N ALA A 147 -29.46 -1.14 17.57
CA ALA A 147 -28.83 -0.12 16.76
C ALA A 147 -28.88 -0.46 15.25
N LEU A 148 -28.53 -1.69 14.84
CA LEU A 148 -28.65 -2.12 13.43
C LEU A 148 -30.09 -2.03 12.90
N THR A 149 -31.09 -2.27 13.76
CA THR A 149 -32.50 -2.15 13.36
C THR A 149 -32.90 -0.69 13.13
N GLU A 150 -32.41 0.21 13.97
CA GLU A 150 -32.61 1.67 13.84
C GLU A 150 -31.88 2.21 12.59
N ILE A 151 -30.61 1.84 12.41
CA ILE A 151 -29.80 2.27 11.25
C ILE A 151 -30.46 1.86 9.92
N LEU A 152 -30.87 0.60 9.80
CA LEU A 152 -31.52 0.11 8.58
C LEU A 152 -32.94 0.69 8.37
N ALA A 153 -33.54 1.28 9.40
CA ALA A 153 -34.77 2.05 9.27
C ALA A 153 -34.52 3.53 8.88
N GLY A 154 -33.26 3.97 8.84
CA GLY A 154 -32.87 5.36 8.65
C GLY A 154 -32.99 6.22 9.91
N ASP A 155 -33.14 5.60 11.07
CA ASP A 155 -33.28 6.26 12.37
C ASP A 155 -31.92 6.49 13.04
N ALA A 156 -31.86 7.46 13.94
CA ALA A 156 -30.68 7.67 14.78
C ALA A 156 -30.60 6.60 15.88
N VAL A 157 -29.38 6.11 16.16
CA VAL A 157 -29.14 5.12 17.23
C VAL A 157 -29.55 5.70 18.58
N SER A 158 -30.51 5.08 19.25
CA SER A 158 -31.11 5.61 20.47
C SER A 158 -30.22 5.45 21.70
N THR A 159 -29.44 4.35 21.73
CA THR A 159 -28.51 4.01 22.80
C THR A 159 -27.13 3.72 22.20
N PRO A 160 -26.32 4.76 21.93
CA PRO A 160 -25.05 4.60 21.22
C PRO A 160 -23.96 3.92 22.05
N GLU A 161 -24.10 3.85 23.38
CA GLU A 161 -23.09 3.24 24.25
C GLU A 161 -23.73 2.37 25.35
N ILE A 162 -23.26 1.14 25.49
CA ILE A 162 -23.68 0.17 26.51
C ILE A 162 -22.45 -0.49 27.12
N ALA A 163 -22.38 -0.53 28.45
CA ALA A 163 -21.29 -1.19 29.17
C ALA A 163 -21.25 -2.71 28.88
N VAL A 164 -20.05 -3.26 28.80
CA VAL A 164 -19.78 -4.69 28.61
C VAL A 164 -18.87 -5.23 29.72
N ALA A 165 -18.86 -6.55 29.91
CA ALA A 165 -18.13 -7.21 31.01
C ALA A 165 -16.76 -7.79 30.60
N GLY A 166 -16.28 -7.47 29.39
CA GLY A 166 -15.00 -7.96 28.89
C GLY A 166 -13.79 -7.42 29.65
N ALA A 167 -12.61 -7.93 29.34
CA ALA A 167 -11.37 -7.39 29.88
C ALA A 167 -11.13 -5.99 29.31
N GLN A 168 -10.71 -5.05 30.16
CA GLN A 168 -10.44 -3.67 29.75
C GLN A 168 -9.19 -3.60 28.85
N ILE A 169 -9.31 -2.87 27.74
CA ILE A 169 -8.22 -2.53 26.83
C ILE A 169 -7.77 -1.12 27.17
N VAL A 170 -6.48 -0.95 27.47
CA VAL A 170 -5.90 0.33 27.89
C VAL A 170 -4.94 0.81 26.82
N TYR A 171 -5.17 2.04 26.33
CA TYR A 171 -4.25 2.73 25.43
C TYR A 171 -3.41 3.69 26.27
N GLU A 172 -2.09 3.58 26.14
CA GLU A 172 -1.19 4.50 26.81
C GLU A 172 -1.28 5.87 26.15
N LYS A 173 -1.55 6.91 26.95
CA LYS A 173 -1.44 8.30 26.50
C LYS A 173 0.04 8.66 26.40
N THR A 174 0.58 8.55 25.20
CA THR A 174 1.95 8.99 24.91
C THR A 174 1.99 10.52 24.91
N PRO A 175 3.02 11.15 25.50
CA PRO A 175 3.35 12.55 25.20
C PRO A 175 3.42 12.78 23.69
N VAL A 176 3.18 14.00 23.23
CA VAL A 176 3.34 14.33 21.81
C VAL A 176 4.78 13.98 21.40
N PRO A 177 4.99 13.12 20.38
CA PRO A 177 6.33 12.73 19.95
C PRO A 177 7.19 13.92 19.49
N SER A 178 8.49 13.80 19.67
CA SER A 178 9.48 14.79 19.23
C SER A 178 9.59 14.77 17.71
N TYR A 179 9.46 15.94 17.07
CA TYR A 179 9.73 16.06 15.65
C TYR A 179 11.19 15.70 15.33
N VAL A 180 12.14 16.21 16.12
CA VAL A 180 13.57 16.04 15.85
C VAL A 180 14.03 14.60 16.11
N ALA A 181 13.58 13.98 17.20
CA ALA A 181 14.06 12.67 17.63
C ALA A 181 13.24 11.50 17.08
N ASP A 182 11.91 11.64 16.97
CA ASP A 182 11.01 10.51 16.69
C ASP A 182 10.45 10.56 15.27
N ILE A 183 10.20 11.76 14.70
CA ILE A 183 9.48 11.88 13.41
C ILE A 183 10.41 12.10 12.22
N ALA A 184 11.30 13.09 12.30
CA ALA A 184 12.16 13.47 11.18
C ALA A 184 13.08 12.33 10.70
N PRO A 185 13.65 11.47 11.58
CA PRO A 185 14.44 10.32 11.13
C PRO A 185 13.63 9.34 10.28
N VAL A 186 12.41 9.01 10.71
CA VAL A 186 11.53 8.09 9.98
C VAL A 186 11.13 8.68 8.63
N LEU A 187 10.77 9.97 8.58
CA LEU A 187 10.45 10.64 7.32
C LEU A 187 11.66 10.71 6.37
N ALA A 188 12.86 10.95 6.90
CA ALA A 188 14.09 10.98 6.13
C ALA A 188 14.39 9.61 5.48
N GLU A 189 14.25 8.53 6.24
CA GLU A 189 14.57 7.17 5.81
C GLU A 189 13.49 6.59 4.87
N GLN A 190 12.21 6.72 5.26
CA GLN A 190 11.10 6.01 4.62
C GLN A 190 10.42 6.83 3.52
N CYS A 191 10.45 8.17 3.60
CA CYS A 191 9.65 9.02 2.73
C CYS A 191 10.47 9.94 1.82
N ALA A 192 11.52 10.58 2.34
CA ALA A 192 12.22 11.66 1.66
C ALA A 192 12.94 11.21 0.38
N ALA A 193 13.31 9.93 0.25
CA ALA A 193 13.91 9.40 -0.97
C ALA A 193 13.02 9.62 -2.21
N CYS A 194 11.70 9.47 -2.05
CA CYS A 194 10.70 9.75 -3.09
C CYS A 194 10.19 11.20 -2.99
N HIS A 195 10.01 11.70 -1.77
CA HIS A 195 9.58 13.07 -1.46
C HIS A 195 10.77 14.02 -1.30
N ARG A 196 11.51 14.23 -2.39
CA ARG A 196 12.57 15.26 -2.48
C ARG A 196 12.38 16.12 -3.70
N GLU A 197 13.05 17.26 -3.74
CA GLU A 197 13.12 18.11 -4.93
C GLU A 197 13.56 17.27 -6.16
N GLY A 198 12.78 17.32 -7.24
CA GLY A 198 13.01 16.51 -8.44
C GLY A 198 12.82 14.99 -8.27
N GLY A 199 12.28 14.54 -7.12
CA GLY A 199 11.82 13.19 -6.86
C GLY A 199 10.54 12.82 -7.61
N VAL A 200 9.99 11.64 -7.33
CA VAL A 200 8.77 11.13 -7.98
C VAL A 200 7.48 11.57 -7.29
N ALA A 201 7.57 11.98 -6.02
CA ALA A 201 6.41 12.41 -5.25
C ALA A 201 6.05 13.88 -5.52
N PRO A 202 4.79 14.30 -5.29
CA PRO A 202 4.31 15.64 -5.68
C PRO A 202 4.85 16.80 -4.84
N PHE A 203 5.55 16.53 -3.74
CA PHE A 203 6.17 17.54 -2.89
C PHE A 203 7.42 16.98 -2.19
N ALA A 204 8.32 17.87 -1.80
CA ALA A 204 9.53 17.54 -1.04
C ALA A 204 9.27 17.58 0.47
N MET A 205 9.74 16.57 1.20
CA MET A 205 9.79 16.51 2.66
C MET A 205 11.17 16.99 3.14
N ASP A 206 11.49 18.25 2.85
CA ASP A 206 12.81 18.86 3.06
C ASP A 206 12.83 19.88 4.22
N SER A 207 11.71 20.04 4.92
CA SER A 207 11.58 20.96 6.06
C SER A 207 10.37 20.62 6.92
N HIS A 208 10.45 20.99 8.20
CA HIS A 208 9.36 20.90 9.17
C HIS A 208 8.10 21.62 8.66
N ALA A 209 8.26 22.84 8.15
CA ALA A 209 7.13 23.63 7.67
C ALA A 209 6.36 22.90 6.56
N MET A 210 7.06 22.16 5.71
CA MET A 210 6.44 21.38 4.66
C MET A 210 5.71 20.16 5.21
N VAL A 211 6.37 19.34 6.03
CA VAL A 211 5.72 18.16 6.62
C VAL A 211 4.57 18.53 7.59
N GLN A 212 4.64 19.70 8.23
CA GLN A 212 3.53 20.23 9.03
C GLN A 212 2.32 20.57 8.16
N GLY A 213 2.51 21.22 7.01
CA GLY A 213 1.43 21.54 6.08
C GLY A 213 0.75 20.30 5.49
N TRP A 214 1.51 19.22 5.31
CA TRP A 214 1.00 17.94 4.79
C TRP A 214 0.65 16.92 5.88
N SER A 215 0.80 17.24 7.17
CA SER A 215 0.60 16.27 8.26
C SER A 215 -0.78 15.62 8.28
N PRO A 216 -1.91 16.30 7.91
CA PRO A 216 -3.20 15.64 7.81
C PRO A 216 -3.23 14.56 6.71
N MET A 217 -2.54 14.82 5.59
CA MET A 217 -2.45 13.85 4.49
C MET A 217 -1.49 12.71 4.83
N ILE A 218 -0.37 12.99 5.50
CA ILE A 218 0.55 11.95 6.02
C ILE A 218 -0.22 10.99 6.93
N ARG A 219 -1.00 11.53 7.88
CA ARG A 219 -1.90 10.74 8.72
C ARG A 219 -2.85 9.90 7.88
N GLU A 220 -3.54 10.50 6.91
CA GLU A 220 -4.52 9.82 6.07
C GLU A 220 -3.91 8.64 5.28
N VAL A 221 -2.74 8.83 4.66
CA VAL A 221 -2.11 7.77 3.85
C VAL A 221 -1.55 6.63 4.69
N LEU A 222 -1.13 6.90 5.94
CA LEU A 222 -0.74 5.87 6.90
C LEU A 222 -1.96 5.10 7.43
N MET A 223 -3.02 5.81 7.82
CA MET A 223 -4.28 5.19 8.27
C MET A 223 -4.90 4.27 7.21
N THR A 224 -4.78 4.64 5.93
CA THR A 224 -5.32 3.89 4.78
C THR A 224 -4.32 2.93 4.14
N LYS A 225 -3.11 2.77 4.70
CA LYS A 225 -2.01 1.95 4.17
C LYS A 225 -1.70 2.19 2.67
N ARG A 226 -1.93 3.42 2.19
CA ARG A 226 -1.56 3.84 0.82
C ARG A 226 -0.08 4.16 0.70
N MET A 227 0.55 4.52 1.82
CA MET A 227 1.98 4.79 1.91
C MET A 227 2.58 4.06 3.12
N PRO A 228 3.84 3.62 3.03
CA PRO A 228 4.65 3.56 1.81
C PRO A 228 4.04 2.64 0.72
N PRO A 229 4.31 2.90 -0.56
CA PRO A 229 3.69 2.15 -1.65
C PRO A 229 4.18 0.70 -1.66
N GLY A 230 3.33 -0.22 -2.10
CA GLY A 230 3.66 -1.65 -2.25
C GLY A 230 2.72 -2.57 -1.48
N ALA A 231 2.19 -2.10 -0.35
CA ALA A 231 1.25 -2.85 0.51
C ALA A 231 1.73 -4.28 0.80
N ILE A 232 3.04 -4.44 1.05
CA ILE A 232 3.68 -5.71 1.35
C ILE A 232 3.27 -6.12 2.77
N ASP A 233 2.91 -7.39 2.93
CA ASP A 233 2.59 -7.94 4.25
C ASP A 233 3.89 -8.22 5.01
N GLY A 234 4.24 -7.36 5.96
CA GLY A 234 5.45 -7.48 6.78
C GLY A 234 5.50 -8.72 7.68
N HIS A 235 4.40 -9.46 7.77
CA HIS A 235 4.38 -10.76 8.43
C HIS A 235 5.06 -11.87 7.60
N ILE A 236 5.24 -11.67 6.29
CA ILE A 236 5.71 -12.71 5.36
C ILE A 236 7.12 -12.42 4.86
N GLY A 237 8.10 -13.06 5.49
CA GLY A 237 9.50 -13.00 5.05
C GLY A 237 10.13 -11.62 5.21
N GLU A 238 11.33 -11.47 4.65
CA GLU A 238 12.09 -10.22 4.66
C GLU A 238 12.40 -9.83 3.22
N PHE A 239 12.13 -8.57 2.85
CA PHE A 239 12.48 -8.05 1.52
C PHE A 239 13.43 -6.87 1.67
N MET A 240 14.40 -6.77 0.77
CA MET A 240 15.39 -5.69 0.79
C MET A 240 14.78 -4.29 0.60
N ASN A 241 13.56 -4.23 0.07
CA ASN A 241 12.88 -3.00 -0.33
C ASN A 241 11.40 -2.96 0.11
N ASP A 242 11.04 -3.60 1.22
CA ASP A 242 9.65 -3.67 1.70
C ASP A 242 9.04 -2.31 2.09
N ARG A 243 9.88 -1.34 2.48
CA ARG A 243 9.49 0.00 2.94
C ARG A 243 8.49 -0.06 4.09
N LEU A 244 8.60 -1.07 4.94
CA LEU A 244 7.78 -1.16 6.13
C LEU A 244 8.21 -0.09 7.14
N ILE A 245 7.22 0.42 7.88
CA ILE A 245 7.43 1.36 8.97
C ILE A 245 7.05 0.61 10.24
N GLU A 246 7.92 0.68 11.25
CA GLU A 246 7.69 0.08 12.55
C GLU A 246 6.36 0.55 13.16
N GLU A 247 5.70 -0.35 13.88
CA GLU A 247 4.37 -0.12 14.45
C GLU A 247 4.33 1.13 15.35
N GLN A 248 5.39 1.30 16.16
CA GLN A 248 5.54 2.45 17.04
C GLN A 248 5.79 3.76 16.28
N ASP A 249 6.50 3.71 15.15
CA ASP A 249 6.80 4.89 14.33
C ASP A 249 5.55 5.39 13.62
N VAL A 250 4.71 4.49 13.08
CA VAL A 250 3.40 4.85 12.53
C VAL A 250 2.53 5.51 13.59
N ARG A 251 2.46 4.92 14.79
CA ARG A 251 1.71 5.50 15.92
C ARG A 251 2.22 6.88 16.31
N ASN A 252 3.55 7.05 16.36
CA ASN A 252 4.17 8.34 16.68
C ASN A 252 3.86 9.41 15.63
N ILE A 253 3.99 9.09 14.34
CA ILE A 253 3.70 10.03 13.25
C ILE A 253 2.23 10.46 13.28
N ILE A 254 1.31 9.53 13.52
CA ILE A 254 -0.12 9.85 13.60
C ILE A 254 -0.40 10.74 14.82
N ALA A 255 0.10 10.39 16.00
CA ALA A 255 -0.09 11.17 17.22
C ALA A 255 0.51 12.59 17.09
N TRP A 256 1.69 12.71 16.46
CA TRP A 256 2.31 13.99 16.16
C TRP A 256 1.48 14.82 15.17
N ALA A 257 0.96 14.22 14.10
CA ALA A 257 0.10 14.89 13.15
C ALA A 257 -1.22 15.38 13.79
N GLU A 258 -1.84 14.55 14.64
CA GLU A 258 -3.05 14.90 15.39
C GLU A 258 -2.83 16.03 16.41
N ALA A 259 -1.62 16.13 16.97
CA ALA A 259 -1.21 17.25 17.82
C ALA A 259 -0.91 18.56 17.06
N GLY A 260 -1.12 18.59 15.74
CA GLY A 260 -0.84 19.75 14.90
C GLY A 260 0.60 19.81 14.38
N ALA A 261 1.30 18.68 14.39
CA ALA A 261 2.67 18.52 13.90
C ALA A 261 3.66 19.56 14.49
N PRO A 262 3.76 19.70 15.82
CA PRO A 262 4.64 20.68 16.44
C PRO A 262 6.11 20.39 16.15
N LYS A 263 6.92 21.45 16.02
CA LYS A 263 8.37 21.37 16.01
C LYS A 263 8.90 21.57 17.43
N ASP A 264 9.68 20.62 17.92
CA ASP A 264 10.52 20.81 19.09
C ASP A 264 11.95 21.21 18.65
N GLY A 265 12.65 21.93 19.53
CA GLY A 265 14.00 22.43 19.24
C GLY A 265 14.10 23.46 18.11
N ASP A 266 15.32 23.94 17.87
CA ASP A 266 15.61 24.93 16.83
C ASP A 266 16.03 24.29 15.50
N GLU A 267 16.59 23.07 15.55
CA GLU A 267 17.09 22.34 14.38
C GLU A 267 15.98 21.72 13.53
N ASP A 268 16.24 21.55 12.24
CA ASP A 268 15.33 20.88 11.31
C ASP A 268 16.09 19.81 10.53
N PRO A 269 16.06 18.54 10.98
CA PRO A 269 16.86 17.47 10.37
C PRO A 269 16.55 17.27 8.88
N LEU A 270 15.31 17.52 8.44
CA LEU A 270 14.92 17.38 7.04
C LEU A 270 15.64 18.39 6.12
N THR A 271 15.98 19.57 6.64
CA THR A 271 16.76 20.58 5.88
C THR A 271 18.23 20.21 5.69
N GLN A 272 18.70 19.20 6.42
CA GLN A 272 20.08 18.71 6.39
C GLN A 272 20.25 17.49 5.46
N LEU A 273 19.16 17.01 4.85
CA LEU A 273 19.21 15.90 3.92
C LEU A 273 20.03 16.29 2.69
N THR A 274 20.92 15.38 2.30
CA THR A 274 21.74 15.52 1.10
C THR A 274 21.48 14.34 0.18
N TRP A 275 21.49 14.63 -1.12
CA TRP A 275 21.24 13.65 -2.17
C TRP A 275 22.47 13.55 -3.07
N PRO A 276 22.77 12.37 -3.64
CA PRO A 276 23.81 12.25 -4.64
C PRO A 276 23.59 13.24 -5.79
N GLU A 277 24.63 13.97 -6.19
CA GLU A 277 24.58 14.88 -7.35
C GLU A 277 24.41 14.13 -8.67
N THR A 278 24.85 12.87 -8.71
CA THR A 278 24.66 12.00 -9.86
C THR A 278 23.23 11.50 -9.95
N LYS A 279 22.70 11.44 -11.17
CA LYS A 279 21.43 10.76 -11.49
C LYS A 279 21.56 9.24 -11.44
N TRP A 280 22.78 8.71 -11.54
CA TRP A 280 23.07 7.28 -11.58
C TRP A 280 23.30 6.72 -10.19
N ALA A 281 22.52 5.72 -9.80
CA ALA A 281 22.56 5.17 -8.43
C ALA A 281 23.86 4.38 -8.15
N TYR A 282 24.54 3.90 -9.19
CA TYR A 282 25.68 2.98 -9.07
C TYR A 282 26.99 3.55 -9.66
N GLY A 283 27.14 4.88 -9.62
CA GLY A 283 28.26 5.57 -10.28
C GLY A 283 28.04 5.73 -11.78
N GLU A 284 29.05 6.20 -12.52
CA GLU A 284 28.92 6.39 -13.97
C GLU A 284 28.76 5.03 -14.69
N PRO A 285 27.79 4.89 -15.61
CA PRO A 285 27.66 3.70 -16.44
C PRO A 285 28.83 3.52 -17.41
N ASP A 286 29.13 2.28 -17.77
CA ASP A 286 30.10 1.97 -18.83
C ASP A 286 29.56 2.36 -20.22
N MET A 287 28.23 2.35 -20.38
CA MET A 287 27.54 2.80 -21.58
C MET A 287 26.28 3.57 -21.22
N VAL A 288 26.10 4.73 -21.84
CA VAL A 288 24.88 5.54 -21.76
C VAL A 288 24.23 5.58 -23.13
N LEU A 289 22.96 5.19 -23.19
CA LEU A 289 22.15 5.20 -24.41
C LEU A 289 21.06 6.25 -24.31
N ASP A 290 20.99 7.14 -25.30
CA ASP A 290 19.91 8.10 -25.42
C ASP A 290 18.65 7.42 -25.98
N ILE A 291 17.52 7.58 -25.30
CA ILE A 291 16.21 7.17 -25.82
C ILE A 291 15.70 8.28 -26.74
N PRO A 292 15.20 7.97 -27.96
CA PRO A 292 14.63 8.96 -28.85
C PRO A 292 13.60 9.86 -28.15
N ALA A 293 13.83 11.18 -28.24
CA ALA A 293 13.01 12.16 -27.54
C ALA A 293 11.54 12.08 -27.96
N THR A 294 10.65 12.14 -26.98
CA THR A 294 9.20 12.07 -27.20
C THR A 294 8.52 13.33 -26.66
N THR A 295 7.80 14.04 -27.51
CA THR A 295 6.91 15.13 -27.06
C THR A 295 5.64 14.55 -26.47
N VAL A 296 5.40 14.83 -25.19
CA VAL A 296 4.21 14.42 -24.46
C VAL A 296 3.22 15.59 -24.43
N PRO A 297 1.98 15.42 -24.90
CA PRO A 297 0.99 16.49 -24.91
C PRO A 297 0.58 16.88 -23.48
N ALA A 298 0.05 18.09 -23.32
CA ALA A 298 -0.44 18.57 -22.02
C ALA A 298 -1.64 17.76 -21.47
N THR A 299 -2.45 17.17 -22.36
CA THR A 299 -3.67 16.43 -22.02
C THR A 299 -3.79 15.16 -22.83
N GLY A 300 -4.50 14.16 -22.31
CA GLY A 300 -4.76 12.89 -22.97
C GLY A 300 -4.58 11.74 -22.00
N ASN A 301 -5.04 10.55 -22.39
CA ASN A 301 -4.86 9.32 -21.60
C ASN A 301 -4.07 8.31 -22.44
N GLY A 302 -3.16 7.58 -21.81
CA GLY A 302 -2.48 6.43 -22.43
C GLY A 302 -1.63 6.80 -23.65
N VAL A 303 -0.67 7.72 -23.48
CA VAL A 303 0.27 8.05 -24.55
C VAL A 303 1.34 6.97 -24.60
N PHE A 304 1.28 6.09 -25.62
CA PHE A 304 2.25 5.01 -25.83
C PHE A 304 3.10 5.30 -27.06
N VAL A 305 4.42 5.28 -26.89
CA VAL A 305 5.38 5.46 -27.99
C VAL A 305 6.36 4.30 -28.00
N ASN A 306 6.50 3.65 -29.16
CA ASN A 306 7.52 2.63 -29.36
C ASN A 306 8.79 3.28 -29.91
N VAL A 307 9.90 3.05 -29.23
CA VAL A 307 11.22 3.53 -29.63
C VAL A 307 12.22 2.38 -29.65
N GLU A 308 13.28 2.54 -30.42
CA GLU A 308 14.34 1.55 -30.58
C GLU A 308 15.68 2.22 -30.29
N VAL A 309 16.53 1.52 -29.54
CA VAL A 309 17.85 1.99 -29.14
C VAL A 309 18.85 0.89 -29.45
N ALA A 310 19.89 1.20 -30.22
CA ALA A 310 20.91 0.22 -30.61
C ALA A 310 22.07 0.19 -29.61
N PHE A 311 22.52 -1.01 -29.27
CA PHE A 311 23.79 -1.25 -28.60
C PHE A 311 24.92 -1.24 -29.62
N ASP A 312 25.39 -0.04 -29.96
CA ASP A 312 26.56 0.17 -30.82
C ASP A 312 27.85 -0.02 -30.02
N MET A 313 28.31 -1.27 -29.95
CA MET A 313 29.51 -1.69 -29.24
C MET A 313 30.28 -2.73 -30.07
N PRO A 314 31.62 -2.81 -29.95
CA PRO A 314 32.44 -3.60 -30.85
C PRO A 314 32.36 -5.11 -30.62
N GLU A 315 31.93 -5.54 -29.42
CA GLU A 315 31.89 -6.95 -29.02
C GLU A 315 30.78 -7.23 -28.01
N ASP A 316 30.47 -8.51 -27.82
CA ASP A 316 29.45 -8.96 -26.87
C ASP A 316 29.94 -8.75 -25.43
N ARG A 317 29.08 -8.26 -24.55
CA ARG A 317 29.43 -7.93 -23.16
C ARG A 317 28.39 -8.46 -22.17
N TRP A 318 28.86 -8.96 -21.03
CA TRP A 318 28.01 -9.38 -19.92
C TRP A 318 27.64 -8.18 -19.05
N MET A 319 26.34 -7.96 -18.85
CA MET A 319 25.79 -6.86 -18.08
C MET A 319 25.61 -7.24 -16.60
N LYS A 320 26.09 -6.38 -15.70
CA LYS A 320 25.86 -6.41 -14.25
C LYS A 320 24.52 -5.83 -13.85
N GLY A 321 24.10 -4.76 -14.53
CA GLY A 321 22.81 -4.13 -14.30
C GLY A 321 22.57 -2.97 -15.26
N SER A 322 21.38 -2.42 -15.17
CA SER A 322 20.97 -1.27 -15.97
C SER A 322 20.02 -0.38 -15.18
N GLN A 323 19.98 0.90 -15.56
CA GLN A 323 19.13 1.91 -14.94
C GLN A 323 18.55 2.80 -16.03
N ILE A 324 17.26 3.10 -15.97
CA ILE A 324 16.61 4.05 -16.86
C ILE A 324 16.34 5.33 -16.08
N ILE A 325 16.88 6.44 -16.56
CA ILE A 325 16.58 7.76 -16.00
C ILE A 325 15.57 8.44 -16.90
N ALA A 326 14.38 8.71 -16.34
CA ALA A 326 13.37 9.51 -17.01
C ALA A 326 13.89 10.93 -17.29
N GLY A 327 13.66 11.43 -18.50
CA GLY A 327 13.95 12.82 -18.85
C GLY A 327 12.98 13.78 -18.16
N ASP A 328 11.67 13.46 -18.22
CA ASP A 328 10.63 14.11 -17.41
C ASP A 328 9.93 13.07 -16.50
N ARG A 329 10.34 13.04 -15.22
CA ARG A 329 9.76 12.16 -14.19
C ARG A 329 8.28 12.40 -13.92
N ALA A 330 7.74 13.58 -14.24
CA ALA A 330 6.33 13.87 -14.06
C ALA A 330 5.47 13.31 -15.21
N ALA A 331 6.06 13.07 -16.39
CA ALA A 331 5.34 12.52 -17.54
C ALA A 331 5.51 11.01 -17.73
N LEU A 332 6.73 10.48 -17.56
CA LEU A 332 6.99 9.05 -17.81
C LEU A 332 6.35 8.20 -16.72
N HIS A 333 5.37 7.37 -17.10
CA HIS A 333 4.60 6.55 -16.16
C HIS A 333 5.18 5.13 -16.02
N HIS A 334 5.67 4.52 -17.09
CA HIS A 334 6.58 3.37 -17.02
C HIS A 334 7.19 3.07 -18.39
N THR A 335 8.18 2.18 -18.42
CA THR A 335 8.65 1.55 -19.65
C THR A 335 8.39 0.04 -19.60
N VAL A 336 8.12 -0.55 -20.77
CA VAL A 336 8.25 -1.99 -20.98
C VAL A 336 9.30 -2.17 -22.06
N ASN A 337 10.23 -3.09 -21.85
CA ASN A 337 11.35 -3.25 -22.76
C ASN A 337 11.53 -4.69 -23.22
N ARG A 338 12.23 -4.84 -24.35
CA ARG A 338 12.60 -6.12 -24.95
C ARG A 338 13.93 -5.95 -25.67
N LEU A 339 14.91 -6.77 -25.32
CA LEU A 339 16.21 -6.82 -25.99
C LEU A 339 16.16 -7.87 -27.12
N ASP A 340 16.61 -7.50 -28.31
CA ASP A 340 16.75 -8.41 -29.47
C ASP A 340 18.22 -8.55 -29.86
N PHE A 341 18.66 -9.79 -30.03
CA PHE A 341 19.98 -10.05 -30.60
C PHE A 341 19.94 -9.92 -32.14
N PRO A 342 21.05 -9.54 -32.79
CA PRO A 342 21.10 -9.36 -34.24
C PRO A 342 20.81 -10.65 -35.04
N ASP A 343 21.02 -11.82 -34.44
CA ASP A 343 20.79 -13.14 -35.04
C ASP A 343 19.39 -13.72 -34.77
N GLU A 344 18.54 -13.02 -34.01
CA GLU A 344 17.17 -13.46 -33.74
C GLU A 344 16.19 -12.95 -34.81
N GLU A 345 15.22 -13.79 -35.19
CA GLU A 345 14.09 -13.34 -36.01
C GLU A 345 13.27 -12.29 -35.26
N ARG A 346 12.87 -11.20 -35.94
CA ARG A 346 12.02 -10.15 -35.37
C ARG A 346 10.74 -10.75 -34.77
N ARG A 347 10.67 -10.84 -33.44
CA ARG A 347 9.45 -11.26 -32.72
C ARG A 347 8.46 -10.10 -32.63
N ARG A 348 7.16 -10.38 -32.76
CA ARG A 348 6.08 -9.38 -32.56
C ARG A 348 5.61 -9.40 -31.10
N GLY A 349 5.76 -8.26 -30.41
CA GLY A 349 5.21 -7.99 -29.08
C GLY A 349 6.24 -7.90 -27.94
N PHE A 350 5.91 -7.16 -26.88
CA PHE A 350 6.81 -6.87 -25.73
C PHE A 350 6.73 -7.90 -24.58
N LEU A 351 5.71 -8.75 -24.52
CA LEU A 351 5.35 -9.52 -23.31
C LEU A 351 5.24 -11.05 -23.54
N ARG A 352 6.17 -11.69 -24.27
CA ARG A 352 6.07 -13.15 -24.55
C ARG A 352 7.37 -13.94 -24.38
N GLY A 353 7.34 -14.85 -23.39
CA GLY A 353 8.03 -16.17 -23.34
C GLY A 353 9.56 -16.16 -23.31
N PRO A 354 10.21 -17.27 -22.88
CA PRO A 354 11.65 -17.26 -22.65
C PRO A 354 12.38 -16.94 -23.95
N GLY A 355 13.10 -15.82 -23.94
CA GLY A 355 14.14 -15.52 -24.92
C GLY A 355 15.32 -16.46 -24.73
N ASN A 356 16.42 -16.20 -25.44
CA ASN A 356 17.70 -16.81 -25.11
C ASN A 356 17.98 -16.65 -23.59
N PRO A 357 18.26 -17.75 -22.83
CA PRO A 357 18.47 -17.69 -21.39
C PRO A 357 19.70 -16.87 -20.98
N ASP A 358 20.58 -16.57 -21.93
CA ASP A 358 21.77 -15.76 -21.69
C ASP A 358 21.44 -14.27 -21.84
N LYS A 359 20.26 -13.89 -22.31
CA LYS A 359 19.93 -12.49 -22.62
C LYS A 359 19.82 -11.65 -21.34
N ALA A 360 20.46 -10.48 -21.36
CA ALA A 360 20.34 -9.49 -20.30
C ALA A 360 18.89 -9.04 -20.07
N ASN A 361 18.49 -8.92 -18.80
CA ASN A 361 17.24 -8.29 -18.40
C ASN A 361 17.49 -6.79 -18.16
N ILE A 362 17.01 -5.95 -19.08
CA ILE A 362 17.13 -4.49 -18.92
C ILE A 362 16.05 -4.01 -17.95
N ALA A 363 16.45 -3.27 -16.91
CA ALA A 363 15.53 -2.77 -15.91
C ALA A 363 14.45 -1.87 -16.55
N ALA A 364 13.18 -2.13 -16.25
CA ALA A 364 12.09 -1.23 -16.59
C ALA A 364 12.13 0.01 -15.70
N TYR A 365 11.64 1.15 -16.20
CA TYR A 365 11.36 2.31 -15.37
C TYR A 365 9.94 2.23 -14.85
N ILE A 366 9.77 2.35 -13.55
CA ILE A 366 8.48 2.49 -12.87
C ILE A 366 8.68 3.56 -11.78
N PRO A 367 7.84 4.60 -11.70
CA PRO A 367 7.93 5.61 -10.66
C PRO A 367 7.93 4.97 -9.26
N GLY A 368 8.91 5.34 -8.43
CA GLY A 368 9.09 4.79 -7.09
C GLY A 368 9.79 3.43 -7.02
N PHE A 369 9.99 2.74 -8.15
CA PHE A 369 10.77 1.50 -8.17
C PHE A 369 12.27 1.81 -8.14
N VAL A 370 12.98 1.20 -7.18
CA VAL A 370 14.43 1.25 -7.13
C VAL A 370 14.98 0.19 -8.08
N GLN A 371 15.66 0.62 -9.13
CA GLN A 371 16.32 -0.28 -10.07
C GLN A 371 17.62 -0.75 -9.45
N GLU A 372 17.73 -2.05 -9.14
CA GLU A 372 18.93 -2.64 -8.52
C GLU A 372 19.88 -3.27 -9.53
N MET A 373 21.16 -3.36 -9.15
CA MET A 373 22.11 -4.24 -9.84
C MET A 373 21.68 -5.69 -9.68
N ASN A 374 22.05 -6.54 -10.63
CA ASN A 374 21.90 -7.98 -10.40
C ASN A 374 22.74 -8.39 -9.17
N PRO A 375 22.37 -9.50 -8.50
CA PRO A 375 23.21 -10.09 -7.46
C PRO A 375 24.65 -10.27 -7.92
N ALA A 376 25.56 -10.33 -6.95
CA ALA A 376 26.97 -10.60 -7.22
C ALA A 376 27.12 -11.84 -8.13
N ASP A 377 28.05 -11.76 -9.08
CA ASP A 377 28.35 -12.84 -10.03
C ASP A 377 27.15 -13.32 -10.89
N THR A 378 26.11 -12.47 -11.04
CA THR A 378 24.92 -12.75 -11.83
C THR A 378 24.72 -11.71 -12.94
N GLY A 379 24.35 -12.14 -14.14
CA GLY A 379 24.05 -11.19 -15.21
C GLY A 379 23.44 -11.81 -16.46
N GLY A 380 23.48 -11.04 -17.55
CA GLY A 380 23.11 -11.52 -18.88
C GLY A 380 23.88 -10.80 -19.98
N LEU A 381 23.99 -11.47 -21.12
CA LEU A 381 24.69 -11.07 -22.32
C LEU A 381 23.89 -10.02 -23.10
N ILE A 382 24.61 -9.01 -23.56
CA ILE A 382 24.20 -8.10 -24.63
C ILE A 382 25.16 -8.35 -25.79
N LYS A 383 24.64 -8.67 -26.98
CA LYS A 383 25.47 -8.85 -28.17
C LYS A 383 25.75 -7.52 -28.87
N ALA A 384 26.90 -7.40 -29.51
CA ALA A 384 27.20 -6.27 -30.39
C ALA A 384 26.08 -6.11 -31.44
N GLY A 385 25.53 -4.90 -31.58
CA GLY A 385 24.43 -4.61 -32.50
C GLY A 385 23.05 -5.08 -32.03
N SER A 386 22.89 -5.47 -30.75
CA SER A 386 21.57 -5.73 -30.18
C SER A 386 20.69 -4.48 -30.21
N VAL A 387 19.37 -4.66 -30.28
CA VAL A 387 18.40 -3.56 -30.27
C VAL A 387 17.51 -3.68 -29.04
N LEU A 388 17.46 -2.62 -28.25
CA LEU A 388 16.49 -2.44 -27.17
C LEU A 388 15.24 -1.79 -27.74
N HIS A 389 14.15 -2.55 -27.78
CA HIS A 389 12.83 -2.01 -28.04
C HIS A 389 12.22 -1.55 -26.72
N LEU A 390 11.70 -0.33 -26.71
CA LEU A 390 11.05 0.28 -25.55
C LEU A 390 9.64 0.70 -25.94
N ASN A 391 8.66 0.32 -25.13
CA ASN A 391 7.34 0.91 -25.11
C ASN A 391 7.30 1.91 -23.95
N MET A 392 7.31 3.19 -24.30
CA MET A 392 7.25 4.31 -23.38
C MET A 392 5.77 4.64 -23.12
N HIS A 393 5.33 4.55 -21.86
CA HIS A 393 3.98 4.93 -21.45
C HIS A 393 4.04 6.23 -20.65
N TYR A 394 3.35 7.27 -21.14
CA TYR A 394 3.30 8.59 -20.51
C TYR A 394 1.90 8.93 -20.00
N THR A 395 1.87 9.67 -18.88
CA THR A 395 0.68 10.26 -18.30
C THR A 395 0.78 11.79 -18.40
N PRO A 396 0.01 12.44 -19.29
CA PRO A 396 -0.08 13.89 -19.36
C PRO A 396 -0.47 14.53 -18.01
N TYR A 397 0.24 15.59 -17.61
CA TYR A 397 0.06 16.24 -16.32
C TYR A 397 -0.39 17.73 -16.41
N GLY A 398 -0.97 18.13 -17.54
CA GLY A 398 -1.48 19.49 -17.76
C GLY A 398 -0.49 20.45 -18.41
N LYS A 399 0.73 19.99 -18.71
CA LYS A 399 1.79 20.75 -19.38
C LYS A 399 2.42 19.90 -20.48
N GLU A 400 2.58 20.47 -21.67
CA GLU A 400 3.34 19.82 -22.75
C GLU A 400 4.82 19.78 -22.35
N THR A 401 5.47 18.64 -22.59
CA THR A 401 6.87 18.42 -22.23
C THR A 401 7.56 17.55 -23.27
N THR A 402 8.88 17.52 -23.24
CA THR A 402 9.68 16.60 -24.05
C THR A 402 10.45 15.69 -23.10
N ASP A 403 10.20 14.40 -23.20
CA ASP A 403 10.96 13.39 -22.48
C ASP A 403 12.18 12.96 -23.31
N ASN A 404 13.36 13.06 -22.70
CA ASN A 404 14.65 12.67 -23.24
C ASN A 404 15.33 11.67 -22.29
N SER A 405 14.63 10.57 -22.02
CA SER A 405 15.10 9.51 -21.12
C SER A 405 16.41 8.87 -21.60
N GLN A 406 17.16 8.27 -20.66
CA GLN A 406 18.44 7.59 -20.95
C GLN A 406 18.52 6.24 -20.25
N VAL A 407 19.26 5.30 -20.85
CA VAL A 407 19.60 4.01 -20.24
C VAL A 407 21.08 3.98 -19.90
N GLY A 408 21.42 3.76 -18.64
CA GLY A 408 22.76 3.46 -18.18
C GLY A 408 22.94 1.96 -18.06
N VAL A 409 24.09 1.44 -18.50
CA VAL A 409 24.43 0.02 -18.48
C VAL A 409 25.83 -0.17 -17.90
N TRP A 410 25.96 -1.12 -16.98
CA TRP A 410 27.23 -1.49 -16.36
C TRP A 410 27.58 -2.92 -16.72
N PHE A 411 28.83 -3.14 -17.10
CA PHE A 411 29.32 -4.41 -17.60
C PHE A 411 30.29 -5.08 -16.62
N TYR A 412 30.42 -6.39 -16.78
CA TYR A 412 31.57 -7.11 -16.27
C TYR A 412 32.83 -6.75 -17.08
N PRO A 413 34.03 -6.86 -16.46
CA PRO A 413 35.27 -6.95 -17.20
C PRO A 413 35.18 -8.06 -18.26
N GLU A 414 35.84 -7.88 -19.40
CA GLU A 414 35.75 -8.79 -20.55
C GLU A 414 36.20 -10.23 -20.23
N ASP A 415 37.15 -10.38 -19.31
CA ASP A 415 37.73 -11.65 -18.87
C ASP A 415 37.08 -12.24 -17.60
N GLU A 416 36.04 -11.59 -17.07
CA GLU A 416 35.33 -12.00 -15.85
C GLU A 416 33.81 -12.14 -16.07
N PRO A 417 33.35 -13.06 -16.93
CA PRO A 417 31.91 -13.29 -17.12
C PRO A 417 31.26 -13.81 -15.83
N PRO A 418 29.99 -13.46 -15.56
CA PRO A 418 29.27 -13.95 -14.39
C PRO A 418 29.09 -15.47 -14.44
N ALA A 419 29.14 -16.12 -13.27
CA ALA A 419 28.87 -17.54 -13.13
C ALA A 419 27.37 -17.87 -13.25
N GLU A 420 26.50 -16.96 -12.82
CA GLU A 420 25.06 -17.16 -12.74
C GLU A 420 24.28 -16.29 -13.74
N ARG A 421 23.08 -16.75 -14.10
CA ARG A 421 22.17 -16.06 -15.02
C ARG A 421 20.91 -15.61 -14.30
N MET A 422 20.50 -14.37 -14.52
CA MET A 422 19.19 -13.91 -14.08
C MET A 422 18.16 -14.10 -15.20
N SER A 423 17.06 -14.78 -14.90
CA SER A 423 15.94 -14.92 -15.84
C SER A 423 14.61 -14.71 -15.12
N GLY A 424 13.63 -14.14 -15.81
CA GLY A 424 12.28 -13.97 -15.30
C GLY A 424 11.32 -14.98 -15.94
N GLN A 425 10.31 -15.39 -15.17
CA GLN A 425 9.10 -16.04 -15.67
C GLN A 425 7.89 -15.23 -15.21
N CYS A 426 6.77 -15.34 -15.90
CA CYS A 426 5.54 -14.70 -15.46
C CYS A 426 4.39 -15.70 -15.39
N ALA A 427 3.78 -15.81 -14.20
CA ALA A 427 2.44 -16.34 -14.02
C ALA A 427 1.40 -15.28 -14.43
N CYS A 428 1.50 -14.82 -15.68
CA CYS A 428 0.67 -13.75 -16.21
C CYS A 428 -0.67 -14.30 -16.70
N ILE A 429 -1.71 -13.52 -16.44
CA ILE A 429 -2.98 -13.62 -17.16
C ILE A 429 -3.06 -12.37 -18.03
N PHE A 430 -3.36 -12.51 -19.32
CA PHE A 430 -3.41 -11.41 -20.27
C PHE A 430 -4.82 -11.28 -20.86
N PRO A 431 -5.16 -10.16 -21.54
CA PRO A 431 -6.51 -9.93 -22.06
C PRO A 431 -7.08 -11.03 -22.97
N PHE A 432 -6.22 -11.81 -23.63
CA PHE A 432 -6.63 -12.89 -24.52
C PHE A 432 -7.02 -14.18 -23.79
N ASN A 433 -6.80 -14.25 -22.48
CA ASN A 433 -7.02 -15.40 -21.62
C ASN A 433 -7.52 -15.00 -20.21
N TRP A 434 -8.03 -13.78 -20.05
CA TRP A 434 -8.73 -13.36 -18.84
C TRP A 434 -10.15 -13.92 -18.78
N THR A 435 -10.57 -14.27 -17.57
CA THR A 435 -11.98 -14.45 -17.24
C THR A 435 -12.55 -13.08 -16.86
N ASP A 436 -13.71 -12.73 -17.42
CA ASP A 436 -14.40 -11.48 -17.08
C ASP A 436 -14.82 -11.49 -15.61
N ILE A 437 -14.60 -10.38 -14.91
CA ILE A 437 -15.09 -10.16 -13.55
C ILE A 437 -16.62 -10.02 -13.62
N PRO A 438 -17.40 -10.89 -12.94
CA PRO A 438 -18.85 -10.76 -12.93
C PRO A 438 -19.29 -9.41 -12.34
N PRO A 439 -20.40 -8.81 -12.83
CA PRO A 439 -20.93 -7.60 -12.21
C PRO A 439 -21.21 -7.80 -10.72
N ASN A 440 -20.77 -6.84 -9.90
CA ASN A 440 -20.94 -6.82 -8.44
C ASN A 440 -20.24 -7.96 -7.69
N ASP A 441 -19.31 -8.68 -8.32
CA ASP A 441 -18.40 -9.53 -7.58
C ASP A 441 -17.40 -8.65 -6.81
N SER A 442 -17.44 -8.72 -5.48
CA SER A 442 -16.65 -7.87 -4.59
C SER A 442 -15.20 -8.33 -4.42
N ALA A 443 -14.87 -9.57 -4.82
CA ALA A 443 -13.56 -10.18 -4.64
C ALA A 443 -13.29 -11.33 -5.62
N PHE A 444 -13.47 -11.09 -6.92
CA PHE A 444 -13.23 -12.10 -7.95
C PHE A 444 -11.77 -12.58 -7.99
N GLU A 445 -11.56 -13.89 -7.85
CA GLU A 445 -10.23 -14.49 -7.85
C GLU A 445 -9.84 -15.06 -9.23
N GLN A 446 -8.58 -14.85 -9.63
CA GLN A 446 -7.95 -15.59 -10.71
C GLN A 446 -6.62 -16.17 -10.23
N VAL A 447 -6.33 -17.39 -10.68
CA VAL A 447 -5.11 -18.12 -10.34
C VAL A 447 -4.36 -18.49 -11.62
N GLN A 448 -3.03 -18.31 -11.58
CA GLN A 448 -2.14 -18.76 -12.62
C GLN A 448 -0.92 -19.43 -12.01
N THR A 449 -0.41 -20.46 -12.66
CA THR A 449 0.78 -21.19 -12.21
C THR A 449 1.81 -21.30 -13.34
N ILE A 450 3.07 -21.43 -12.94
CA ILE A 450 4.19 -21.73 -13.84
C ILE A 450 4.97 -22.91 -13.27
N SER A 451 5.66 -23.65 -14.13
CA SER A 451 6.62 -24.66 -13.72
C SER A 451 8.03 -24.11 -13.88
N ILE A 452 8.84 -24.27 -12.83
CA ILE A 452 10.26 -23.95 -12.87
C ILE A 452 10.99 -25.28 -13.09
N ASP A 453 11.42 -25.50 -14.34
CA ASP A 453 11.91 -26.81 -14.78
C ASP A 453 13.38 -27.10 -14.41
N ARG A 454 14.02 -26.19 -13.68
CA ARG A 454 15.42 -26.28 -13.22
C ARG A 454 15.51 -25.75 -11.79
N GLU A 455 16.53 -26.19 -11.06
CA GLU A 455 16.87 -25.56 -9.79
C GLU A 455 17.13 -24.06 -10.03
N ALA A 456 16.49 -23.21 -9.21
CA ALA A 456 16.56 -21.77 -9.34
C ALA A 456 16.44 -21.11 -7.97
N HIS A 457 17.16 -20.00 -7.79
CA HIS A 457 17.00 -19.12 -6.64
C HIS A 457 16.02 -18.00 -7.03
N LEU A 458 14.90 -17.92 -6.32
CA LEU A 458 13.92 -16.87 -6.55
C LEU A 458 14.42 -15.57 -5.93
N HIS A 459 14.70 -14.57 -6.76
CA HIS A 459 15.33 -13.33 -6.32
C HIS A 459 14.34 -12.18 -6.10
N SER A 460 13.35 -12.03 -6.99
CA SER A 460 12.39 -10.93 -6.92
C SER A 460 11.01 -11.34 -7.43
N PHE A 461 10.01 -10.58 -6.99
CA PHE A 461 8.65 -10.63 -7.50
C PHE A 461 8.25 -9.25 -8.04
N THR A 462 7.40 -9.24 -9.05
CA THR A 462 6.81 -8.00 -9.57
C THR A 462 5.29 -8.19 -9.65
N PRO A 463 4.58 -8.05 -8.51
CA PRO A 463 3.13 -8.08 -8.54
C PRO A 463 2.60 -6.91 -9.36
N HIS A 464 1.64 -7.19 -10.24
CA HIS A 464 1.01 -6.18 -11.08
C HIS A 464 -0.47 -6.49 -11.26
N MET A 465 -1.31 -5.51 -10.98
CA MET A 465 -2.74 -5.54 -11.28
C MET A 465 -3.18 -4.20 -11.85
N HIS A 466 -4.26 -4.22 -12.61
CA HIS A 466 -4.90 -2.99 -13.09
C HIS A 466 -5.88 -2.43 -12.06
N PHE A 467 -6.71 -1.47 -12.48
CA PHE A 467 -7.60 -0.67 -11.65
C PHE A 467 -8.47 -1.41 -10.61
N ARG A 468 -8.84 -2.67 -10.87
CA ARG A 468 -9.70 -3.48 -9.97
C ARG A 468 -8.94 -4.49 -9.11
N GLY A 469 -7.60 -4.45 -9.10
CA GLY A 469 -6.80 -5.31 -8.24
C GLY A 469 -7.04 -5.00 -6.76
N LYS A 470 -7.28 -6.04 -5.95
CA LYS A 470 -7.49 -5.91 -4.50
C LYS A 470 -6.29 -6.42 -3.69
N TYR A 471 -5.81 -7.62 -4.00
CA TYR A 471 -4.61 -8.23 -3.42
C TYR A 471 -4.03 -9.27 -4.38
N MET A 472 -2.76 -9.64 -4.18
CA MET A 472 -2.10 -10.72 -4.90
C MET A 472 -1.32 -11.57 -3.90
N ARG A 473 -1.38 -12.89 -4.04
CA ARG A 473 -0.65 -13.84 -3.19
C ARG A 473 0.16 -14.80 -4.05
N PHE A 474 1.41 -14.99 -3.64
CA PHE A 474 2.33 -15.96 -4.22
C PHE A 474 2.47 -17.15 -3.27
N TYR A 475 2.54 -18.35 -3.82
CA TYR A 475 2.62 -19.62 -3.10
C TYR A 475 3.84 -20.43 -3.51
#